data_AF-A0A524PVJ6-F1
#
_entry.id   AF-A0A524PVJ6-F1
#
_cell.length_a   1.000
_cell.length_b   1.000
_cell.length_c   1.000
_cell.angle_alpha   90.00
_cell.angle_beta   90.00
_cell.angle_gamma   90.00
#
_symmetry.space_group_name_H-M   'P 1'
#
loop_
_entity.id
_entity.type
_entity.pdbx_description
1 polymer ?
#
loop_
_entity_poly.entity_id
_entity_poly.type
_entity_poly.pdbx_seq_one_letter_code
_entity_poly.pdbx_strand_id
1 'polypeptide(L)'
;ILFKVEIPLAMKVIMAGIRMSVVMNIGTATLGAIVGAGGLGAPIISGLVRQNPAFVLEGALTVCLLAVITDRLISGIEEGSF
;
A
#
# COMPACT_ATOMS: atom_id res chain seq x y z
N ILE A 1 18.99 27.77 10.67
CA ILE A 1 18.25 26.96 11.67
C ILE A 1 17.22 26.05 11.01
N LEU A 2 16.20 26.59 10.31
CA LEU A 2 15.14 25.81 9.63
C LEU A 2 15.66 24.62 8.78
N PHE A 3 16.52 24.90 7.80
CA PHE A 3 17.03 23.88 6.85
C PHE A 3 18.04 22.89 7.43
N LYS A 4 18.61 23.15 8.61
CA LYS A 4 19.75 22.40 9.15
C LYS A 4 19.40 21.55 10.38
N VAL A 5 18.27 21.86 11.04
CA VAL A 5 17.86 21.21 12.30
C VAL A 5 16.39 20.77 12.24
N GLU A 6 15.46 21.66 11.87
CA GLU A 6 14.04 21.32 11.82
C GLU A 6 13.64 20.44 10.64
N ILE A 7 14.18 20.71 9.44
CA ILE A 7 13.90 19.87 8.25
C ILE A 7 14.31 18.40 8.48
N PRO A 8 15.55 18.06 8.91
CA PRO A 8 15.90 16.66 9.18
C PRO A 8 15.03 16.00 10.26
N LEU A 9 14.58 16.77 11.25
CA LEU A 9 13.70 16.28 12.31
C LEU A 9 12.27 16.01 11.79
N ALA A 10 11.74 16.92 10.96
CA ALA A 10 10.42 16.80 10.35
C ALA A 10 10.37 15.74 9.25
N MET A 11 11.49 15.46 8.58
CA MET A 11 11.57 14.45 7.50
C MET A 11 11.13 13.06 7.97
N LYS A 12 11.43 12.65 9.21
CA LYS A 12 10.95 11.38 9.77
C LYS A 12 9.42 11.31 9.82
N VAL A 13 8.79 12.40 10.25
CA VAL A 13 7.32 12.50 10.34
C VAL A 13 6.69 12.52 8.95
N ILE A 14 7.31 13.22 8.00
CA ILE A 14 6.84 13.28 6.61
C ILE A 14 6.93 11.89 5.96
N MET A 15 8.04 11.17 6.12
CA MET A 15 8.21 9.81 5.59
C MET A 15 7.21 8.82 6.19
N ALA A 16 6.95 8.90 7.49
CA ALA A 16 5.90 8.12 8.14
C ALA A 16 4.51 8.42 7.54
N GLY A 17 4.22 9.70 7.24
CA GLY A 17 3.00 10.11 6.56
C GLY A 17 2.87 9.54 5.14
N ILE A 18 3.96 9.59 4.36
CA ILE A 18 4.01 9.03 3.00
C ILE A 18 3.74 7.53 3.04
N ARG A 19 4.40 6.80 3.94
CA ARG A 19 4.21 5.36 4.14
C ARG A 19 2.74 5.02 4.38
N MET A 20 2.09 5.70 5.33
CA MET A 20 0.67 5.48 5.60
C MET A 20 -0.22 5.80 4.39
N SER A 21 0.06 6.89 3.68
CA SER A 21 -0.70 7.27 2.49
C SER A 21 -0.59 6.22 1.38
N VAL A 22 0.60 5.66 1.15
CA VAL A 22 0.81 4.63 0.14
C VAL A 22 0.03 3.36 0.49
N VAL A 23 0.12 2.88 1.73
CA VAL A 23 -0.61 1.68 2.16
C VAL A 23 -2.13 1.88 2.04
N MET A 24 -2.65 3.05 2.46
CA MET A 24 -4.06 3.37 2.28
C MET A 24 -4.47 3.39 0.80
N ASN A 25 -3.68 4.03 -0.07
CA ASN A 25 -3.98 4.11 -1.50
C ASN A 25 -4.01 2.73 -2.17
N ILE A 26 -3.16 1.78 -1.77
CA ILE A 26 -3.20 0.40 -2.25
C ILE A 26 -4.53 -0.27 -1.83
N GLY A 27 -4.96 -0.05 -0.59
CA GLY A 27 -6.28 -0.51 -0.11
C GLY A 27 -7.42 0.09 -0.94
N THR A 28 -7.41 1.41 -1.17
CA THR A 28 -8.44 2.10 -1.97
C THR A 28 -8.42 1.65 -3.43
N ALA A 29 -7.24 1.43 -4.02
CA ALA A 29 -7.10 0.92 -5.39
C ALA A 29 -7.71 -0.49 -5.55
N THR A 30 -7.71 -1.29 -4.49
CA THR A 30 -8.34 -2.61 -4.46
C THR A 30 -9.87 -2.49 -4.59
N LEU A 31 -10.47 -1.43 -4.03
CA LEU A 31 -11.90 -1.14 -4.15
C LEU A 31 -12.30 -0.76 -5.57
N GLY A 32 -11.37 -0.32 -6.43
CA GLY A 32 -11.63 0.00 -7.83
C GLY A 32 -12.21 -1.17 -8.64
N ALA A 33 -11.93 -2.41 -8.21
CA ALA A 33 -12.51 -3.60 -8.82
C ALA A 33 -14.04 -3.71 -8.64
N ILE A 34 -14.61 -3.07 -7.62
CA ILE A 34 -16.04 -3.07 -7.32
C ILE A 34 -16.82 -2.27 -8.37
N VAL A 35 -16.24 -1.16 -8.86
CA VAL A 35 -16.88 -0.27 -9.84
C VAL A 35 -16.66 -0.71 -11.29
N GLY A 36 -16.09 -1.89 -11.51
CA GLY A 36 -15.85 -2.43 -12.87
C GLY A 36 -14.68 -1.78 -13.62
N ALA A 37 -13.89 -0.93 -12.96
CA ALA A 37 -12.70 -0.30 -13.55
C ALA A 37 -11.51 -1.26 -13.73
N GLY A 38 -11.67 -2.52 -13.30
CA GLY A 38 -10.55 -3.45 -13.12
C GLY A 38 -9.67 -3.03 -11.93
N GLY A 39 -8.49 -3.64 -11.80
CA GLY A 39 -7.50 -3.27 -10.79
C GLY A 39 -7.06 -4.42 -9.87
N LEU A 40 -6.30 -4.06 -8.83
CA LEU A 40 -5.65 -4.99 -7.89
C LEU A 40 -6.64 -5.92 -7.17
N GLY A 41 -7.89 -5.48 -6.99
CA GLY A 41 -8.96 -6.28 -6.37
C GLY A 41 -9.78 -7.16 -7.31
N ALA A 42 -9.50 -7.16 -8.63
CA ALA A 42 -10.26 -7.95 -9.60
C ALA A 42 -10.34 -9.45 -9.26
N PRO A 43 -9.25 -10.14 -8.85
CA PRO A 43 -9.33 -11.55 -8.44
C PRO A 43 -10.20 -11.76 -7.18
N ILE A 44 -10.18 -10.81 -6.25
CA ILE A 44 -10.98 -10.84 -5.02
C ILE A 44 -12.48 -10.81 -5.37
N ILE A 45 -12.88 -9.86 -6.21
CA ILE A 45 -14.28 -9.73 -6.64
C ILE A 45 -14.70 -10.94 -7.49
N SER A 46 -13.84 -11.42 -8.39
CA SER A 46 -14.13 -12.62 -9.18
C SER A 46 -14.32 -13.87 -8.31
N GLY A 47 -13.50 -14.04 -7.28
CA GLY A 47 -13.66 -15.11 -6.28
C GLY A 47 -14.96 -15.01 -5.49
N LEU A 48 -15.33 -13.79 -5.09
CA LEU A 48 -16.57 -13.52 -4.37
C LEU A 48 -17.80 -13.86 -5.21
N VAL A 49 -17.81 -13.45 -6.49
CA VAL A 49 -18.88 -13.75 -7.45
C VAL A 49 -18.99 -15.25 -7.71
N ARG A 50 -17.85 -15.96 -7.78
CA ARG A 50 -17.81 -17.43 -7.98
C ARG A 50 -18.05 -18.22 -6.70
N GLN A 51 -18.32 -17.58 -5.56
CA GLN A 51 -18.43 -18.22 -4.24
C GLN A 51 -17.22 -19.12 -3.92
N ASN A 52 -16.04 -18.78 -4.44
CA ASN A 52 -14.82 -19.56 -4.26
C ASN A 52 -13.85 -18.80 -3.34
N PRO A 53 -13.77 -19.17 -2.04
CA PRO A 53 -12.93 -18.48 -1.08
C PRO A 53 -11.43 -18.66 -1.37
N ALA A 54 -11.02 -19.72 -2.08
CA ALA A 54 -9.62 -19.90 -2.46
C ALA A 54 -9.16 -18.80 -3.42
N PHE A 55 -10.01 -18.42 -4.37
CA PHE A 55 -9.74 -17.33 -5.32
C PHE A 55 -9.72 -15.95 -4.65
N VAL A 56 -10.58 -15.75 -3.65
CA VAL A 56 -10.58 -14.53 -2.82
C VAL A 56 -9.25 -14.42 -2.05
N LEU A 57 -8.81 -15.52 -1.43
CA LEU A 57 -7.56 -15.59 -0.69
C LEU A 57 -6.35 -15.34 -1.58
N GLU A 58 -6.30 -15.91 -2.78
CA GLU A 58 -5.22 -15.69 -3.75
C GLU A 58 -5.10 -14.21 -4.14
N GLY A 59 -6.24 -13.57 -4.43
CA GLY A 59 -6.29 -12.13 -4.70
C GLY A 59 -5.85 -11.30 -3.49
N ALA A 60 -6.38 -11.60 -2.31
CA ALA A 60 -6.05 -10.89 -1.08
C ALA A 60 -4.57 -11.04 -0.71
N LEU A 61 -4.00 -12.25 -0.83
CA LEU A 61 -2.58 -12.53 -0.61
C LEU A 61 -1.69 -11.70 -1.54
N THR A 62 -2.05 -11.64 -2.82
CA THR A 62 -1.29 -10.87 -3.82
C THR A 62 -1.28 -9.38 -3.48
N VAL A 63 -2.43 -8.81 -3.10
CA VAL A 63 -2.54 -7.40 -2.70
C VAL A 63 -1.79 -7.12 -1.39
N CYS A 64 -1.93 -8.00 -0.39
CA CYS A 64 -1.21 -7.87 0.89
C CYS A 64 0.30 -7.93 0.68
N LEU A 65 0.79 -8.86 -0.15
CA LEU A 65 2.21 -8.95 -0.49
C LEU A 65 2.71 -7.67 -1.14
N LEU A 66 1.97 -7.13 -2.11
CA LEU A 66 2.31 -5.86 -2.76
C LEU A 66 2.37 -4.70 -1.76
N ALA A 67 1.39 -4.61 -0.85
CA ALA A 67 1.35 -3.57 0.19
C ALA A 67 2.56 -3.66 1.11
N VAL A 68 2.90 -4.85 1.60
CA VAL A 68 4.05 -5.08 2.49
C VAL A 68 5.38 -4.81 1.78
N ILE A 69 5.53 -5.27 0.53
CA ILE A 69 6.74 -5.00 -0.25
C ILE A 69 6.92 -3.50 -0.44
N THR A 70 5.85 -2.79 -0.80
CA THR A 70 5.90 -1.33 -1.02
C THR A 70 6.24 -0.59 0.27
N ASP A 71 5.62 -0.96 1.39
CA ASP A 71 5.94 -0.42 2.72
C ASP A 71 7.42 -0.63 3.08
N ARG A 72 7.94 -1.84 2.85
CA ARG A 72 9.34 -2.18 3.14
C ARG A 72 10.32 -1.45 2.24
N LEU A 73 10.00 -1.25 0.96
CA LEU A 73 10.82 -0.46 0.05
C LEU A 73 10.92 0.99 0.53
N ILE A 74 9.81 1.58 0.96
CA ILE A 74 9.79 2.95 1.49
C ILE A 74 10.56 3.01 2.83
N SER A 75 10.38 2.02 3.70
CA SER A 75 11.10 1.93 4.96
C SER A 75 12.62 1.83 4.77
N GLY A 76 13.08 1.05 3.79
CA GLY A 76 14.51 0.94 3.49
C GLY A 76 15.12 2.25 2.96
N ILE A 77 14.34 3.04 2.21
CA ILE A 77 14.76 4.38 1.76
C ILE A 77 14.86 5.35 2.96
N GLU A 78 13.96 5.24 3.93
CA GLU A 78 14.00 6.03 5.16
C GLU A 78 15.28 5.75 5.99
N GLU A 79 15.65 4.48 6.13
CA GLU A 79 16.86 4.06 6.88
C GLU A 79 18.17 4.49 6.21
N GLY A 80 18.22 4.52 4.86
CA GLY A 80 19.39 4.99 4.11
C GLY A 80 19.52 6.51 4.00
N SER A 81 18.51 7.26 4.44
CA SER A 81 18.50 8.74 4.42
C SER A 81 19.12 9.40 5.67
N PHE A 82 19.81 8.61 6.50
CA PHE A 82 20.59 9.05 7.66
C PHE A 82 22.04 8.57 7.61
#